data_AF-A0A964DCR6-F1
#
_entry.id   AF-A0A964DCR6-F1
#
_cell.length_a   1.000
_cell.length_b   1.000
_cell.length_c   1.000
_cell.angle_alpha   90.00
_cell.angle_beta   90.00
_cell.angle_gamma   90.00
#
_symmetry.space_group_name_H-M   'P 1'
#
loop_
_entity.id
_entity.type
_entity.pdbx_description
1 polymer ?
#
loop_
_entity_poly.entity_id
_entity_poly.type
_entity_poly.pdbx_seq_one_letter_code
_entity_poly.pdbx_strand_id
1 'polypeptide(L)'
;MLKMAEYSKNPLMKFIHSKPNDIEICDVTLRDGEQTPGVVFSRDEKIAIAEKLDSIGIDVIEAGFPVVSKAEEAIVREIAHLGL
;
A
#
# COMPACT_ATOMS: atom_id res chain seq x y z
N MET A 1 -13.43 9.80 6.76
CA MET A 1 -13.28 8.84 7.88
C MET A 1 -13.48 7.44 7.30
N LEU A 2 -12.42 6.64 7.21
CA LEU A 2 -12.39 5.32 6.55
C LEU A 2 -13.27 4.29 7.28
N LYS A 3 -13.84 3.32 6.55
CA LYS A 3 -14.74 2.27 7.07
C LYS A 3 -13.96 0.99 7.41
N MET A 4 -13.78 0.75 8.71
CA MET A 4 -13.58 -0.51 9.49
C MET A 4 -12.87 -1.78 8.98
N ALA A 5 -12.55 -2.00 7.71
CA ALA A 5 -12.28 -3.36 7.23
C ALA A 5 -10.87 -3.62 6.66
N GLU A 6 -10.02 -2.60 6.72
CA GLU A 6 -8.72 -2.54 6.07
C GLU A 6 -7.52 -2.88 6.97
N TYR A 7 -7.74 -3.29 8.22
CA TYR A 7 -6.66 -3.71 9.12
C TYR A 7 -6.60 -5.25 9.25
N SER A 8 -5.39 -5.79 9.43
CA SER A 8 -5.05 -7.20 9.70
C SER A 8 -6.26 -8.09 10.05
N LYS A 9 -6.62 -9.03 9.17
CA LYS A 9 -7.85 -9.83 9.35
C LYS A 9 -7.71 -10.78 10.54
N ASN A 10 -8.48 -10.51 11.58
CA ASN A 10 -8.49 -11.23 12.85
C ASN A 10 -8.92 -12.70 12.65
N PRO A 11 -8.18 -13.71 13.16
CA PRO A 11 -8.54 -15.13 13.07
C PRO A 11 -9.90 -15.49 13.70
N LEU A 12 -10.57 -14.56 14.40
CA LEU A 12 -11.97 -14.66 14.82
C LEU A 12 -12.98 -14.58 13.63
N MET A 13 -12.56 -14.18 12.42
CA MET A 13 -13.45 -14.08 11.23
C MET A 13 -14.15 -15.40 10.88
N LYS A 14 -13.59 -16.54 11.29
CA LYS A 14 -14.18 -17.87 11.15
C LYS A 14 -15.46 -18.11 11.95
N PHE A 15 -15.80 -17.23 12.90
CA PHE A 15 -17.03 -17.31 13.70
C PHE A 15 -18.17 -16.45 13.13
N ILE A 16 -17.94 -15.78 11.99
CA ILE A 16 -18.94 -14.96 11.31
C ILE A 16 -19.51 -15.76 10.13
N HIS A 17 -20.84 -15.92 10.10
CA HIS A 17 -21.57 -16.76 9.12
C HIS A 17 -22.27 -15.98 8.00
N SER A 18 -21.95 -14.69 7.83
CA SER A 18 -22.51 -13.83 6.78
C SER A 18 -21.39 -13.29 5.85
N LYS A 19 -21.73 -12.98 4.60
CA LYS A 19 -20.78 -12.47 3.60
C LYS A 19 -20.04 -11.23 4.13
N PRO A 20 -18.71 -11.13 3.98
CA PRO A 20 -18.00 -9.88 4.26
C PRO A 20 -18.55 -8.76 3.36
N ASN A 21 -18.65 -7.54 3.89
CA ASN A 21 -19.06 -6.37 3.11
C ASN A 21 -18.00 -6.04 2.01
N ASP A 22 -18.30 -5.10 1.10
CA ASP A 22 -17.30 -4.51 0.21
C ASP A 22 -16.20 -3.86 1.06
N ILE A 23 -15.02 -4.47 1.01
CA ILE A 23 -13.85 -4.14 1.83
C ILE A 23 -12.69 -4.07 0.84
N GLU A 24 -12.18 -2.87 0.61
CA GLU A 24 -10.89 -2.64 -0.05
C GLU A 24 -9.76 -2.86 0.97
N ILE A 25 -8.51 -2.98 0.52
CA ILE A 25 -7.29 -2.95 1.34
C ILE A 25 -6.37 -1.88 0.77
N CYS A 26 -6.12 -0.84 1.56
CA CYS A 26 -5.12 0.17 1.30
C CYS A 26 -3.81 -0.13 2.05
N ASP A 27 -2.73 -0.38 1.31
CA ASP A 27 -1.38 -0.58 1.86
C ASP A 27 -0.57 0.72 1.84
N VAL A 28 0.04 1.04 3.00
CA VAL A 28 0.82 2.28 3.21
C VAL A 28 2.32 2.04 3.41
N THR A 29 2.83 0.85 3.03
CA THR A 29 4.24 0.47 3.20
C THR A 29 5.19 1.44 2.52
N LEU A 30 4.89 1.89 1.29
CA LEU A 30 5.75 2.77 0.52
C LEU A 30 5.72 4.24 0.97
N ARG A 31 4.75 4.62 1.81
CA ARG A 31 4.64 5.99 2.35
C ARG A 31 4.97 6.05 3.84
N ASP A 32 4.15 5.43 4.67
CA ASP A 32 4.30 5.47 6.14
C ASP A 32 5.40 4.51 6.60
N GLY A 33 5.59 3.39 5.90
CA GLY A 33 6.69 2.46 6.19
C GLY A 33 8.07 3.11 6.05
N GLU A 34 8.26 3.94 5.02
CA GLU A 34 9.51 4.69 4.81
C GLU A 34 9.73 5.82 5.84
N GLN A 35 8.69 6.28 6.55
CA GLN A 35 8.86 7.24 7.65
C GLN A 35 9.41 6.59 8.93
N THR A 36 9.59 5.27 8.95
CA THR A 36 10.21 4.54 10.06
C THR A 36 11.71 4.88 10.13
N PRO A 37 12.26 5.26 11.30
CA PRO A 37 13.68 5.54 11.44
C PRO A 37 14.56 4.38 10.95
N GLY A 38 15.46 4.68 10.02
CA GLY A 38 16.38 3.71 9.43
C GLY A 38 15.82 2.91 8.26
N VAL A 39 14.57 3.16 7.83
CA VAL A 39 14.01 2.61 6.60
C VAL A 39 14.11 3.67 5.50
N VAL A 40 14.78 3.32 4.40
CA VAL A 40 14.86 4.15 3.19
C VAL A 40 14.81 3.20 2.01
N PHE A 41 13.84 3.37 1.12
CA PHE A 41 13.75 2.56 -0.09
C PHE A 41 14.38 3.32 -1.25
N SER A 42 15.25 2.64 -1.99
CA SER A 42 15.65 3.07 -3.32
C SER A 42 14.46 3.01 -4.29
N ARG A 43 14.57 3.73 -5.41
CA ARG A 43 13.58 3.69 -6.49
C ARG A 43 13.21 2.26 -6.89
N ASP A 44 14.22 1.42 -7.12
CA ASP A 44 14.01 0.06 -7.63
C ASP A 44 13.36 -0.84 -6.56
N GLU A 45 13.69 -0.64 -5.28
CA GLU A 45 12.98 -1.30 -4.17
C GLU A 45 11.52 -0.87 -4.09
N LYS A 46 11.22 0.43 -4.27
CA LYS A 46 9.83 0.91 -4.28
C LYS A 46 9.02 0.28 -5.41
N ILE A 47 9.58 0.19 -6.62
CA ILE A 47 8.94 -0.47 -7.76
C ILE A 47 8.71 -1.95 -7.47
N ALA A 48 9.73 -2.67 -6.99
CA ALA A 48 9.61 -4.10 -6.68
C ALA A 48 8.59 -4.40 -5.57
N ILE A 49 8.50 -3.53 -4.55
CA ILE A 49 7.48 -3.64 -3.49
C ILE A 49 6.09 -3.35 -4.07
N ALA A 50 5.93 -2.33 -4.92
CA ALA A 50 4.65 -2.01 -5.55
C ALA A 50 4.12 -3.18 -6.40
N GLU A 51 4.96 -3.75 -7.27
CA GLU A 51 4.63 -4.95 -8.06
C GLU A 51 4.27 -6.13 -7.17
N LYS A 52 4.94 -6.26 -6.02
CA LYS A 52 4.65 -7.34 -5.06
C LYS A 52 3.30 -7.16 -4.39
N LEU A 53 2.96 -5.94 -3.98
CA LEU A 53 1.67 -5.60 -3.36
C LEU A 53 0.51 -5.83 -4.34
N ASP A 54 0.67 -5.44 -5.60
CA ASP A 54 -0.27 -5.76 -6.67
C ASP A 54 -0.44 -7.29 -6.84
N SER A 55 0.67 -8.03 -6.94
CA SER A 55 0.63 -9.49 -7.16
C SER A 55 -0.11 -10.29 -6.08
N ILE A 56 -0.29 -9.72 -4.88
CA ILE A 56 -1.03 -10.35 -3.77
C ILE A 56 -2.47 -9.84 -3.63
N GLY A 57 -2.91 -8.95 -4.52
CA GLY A 57 -4.29 -8.45 -4.61
C GLY A 57 -4.61 -7.32 -3.64
N ILE A 58 -3.66 -6.40 -3.39
CA ILE A 58 -3.94 -5.14 -2.69
C ILE A 58 -4.72 -4.21 -3.62
N ASP A 59 -5.79 -3.59 -3.11
CA ASP A 59 -6.68 -2.75 -3.93
C ASP A 59 -6.09 -1.34 -4.15
N VAL A 60 -5.39 -0.79 -3.14
CA VAL A 60 -4.80 0.55 -3.20
C VAL A 60 -3.40 0.54 -2.60
N ILE A 61 -2.44 1.14 -3.31
CA ILE A 61 -1.05 1.30 -2.86
C ILE A 61 -0.75 2.79 -2.69
N GLU A 62 -0.43 3.25 -1.48
CA GLU A 62 0.10 4.59 -1.26
C GLU A 62 1.61 4.63 -1.57
N ALA A 63 1.95 4.98 -2.81
CA ALA A 63 3.30 4.84 -3.38
C ALA A 63 4.39 5.80 -2.83
N GLY A 64 4.05 6.77 -1.97
CA GLY A 64 5.01 7.73 -1.42
C GLY A 64 4.40 9.11 -1.11
N PHE A 65 5.26 10.12 -0.90
CA PHE A 65 4.84 11.48 -0.56
C PHE A 65 5.44 12.52 -1.54
N PRO A 66 4.80 12.79 -2.70
CA PRO A 66 5.40 13.55 -3.81
C PRO A 66 5.95 14.94 -3.45
N VAL A 67 5.38 15.60 -2.44
CA VAL A 67 5.82 16.95 -2.02
C VAL A 67 7.17 16.95 -1.31
N VAL A 68 7.71 15.78 -0.90
CA VAL A 68 9.02 15.68 -0.24
C VAL A 68 10.15 16.13 -1.15
N SER A 69 10.14 15.72 -2.42
CA SER A 69 11.18 16.09 -3.38
C SER A 69 10.77 15.79 -4.83
N LYS A 70 11.49 16.38 -5.80
CA LYS A 70 11.33 16.05 -7.22
C LYS A 70 11.66 14.59 -7.55
N ALA A 71 12.60 13.99 -6.82
CA ALA A 71 12.96 12.60 -7.00
C ALA A 71 11.81 11.69 -6.56
N GLU A 72 11.24 11.97 -5.40
CA GLU A 72 10.08 11.26 -4.87
C GLU A 72 8.85 11.41 -5.78
N GLU A 73 8.58 12.64 -6.25
CA GLU A 73 7.52 12.89 -7.23
C GLU A 73 7.68 12.04 -8.50
N ALA A 74 8.90 11.95 -9.04
CA ALA A 74 9.19 11.17 -10.23
C ALA A 74 8.94 9.67 -10.01
N ILE A 75 9.35 9.14 -8.85
CA ILE A 75 9.15 7.73 -8.49
C ILE A 75 7.66 7.42 -8.32
N VAL A 76 6.91 8.24 -7.57
CA VAL A 76 5.46 8.06 -7.40
C VAL A 76 4.74 8.12 -8.74
N ARG A 77 5.13 9.06 -9.61
CA ARG A 77 4.57 9.16 -10.95
C ARG A 77 4.86 7.91 -11.76
N GLU A 78 6.06 7.36 -11.69
CA GLU A 78 6.40 6.14 -12.40
C GLU A 78 5.56 4.95 -11.95
N ILE A 79 5.46 4.73 -10.63
CA ILE A 79 4.66 3.64 -10.06
C ILE A 79 3.19 3.74 -10.53
N ALA A 80 2.64 4.95 -10.55
CA ALA A 80 1.27 5.19 -11.04
C ALA A 80 1.04 4.87 -12.54
N HIS A 81 2.10 4.70 -13.33
CA HIS A 81 2.01 4.35 -14.76
C HIS A 81 2.39 2.89 -15.06
N LEU A 82 2.67 2.07 -14.04
CA LEU A 82 3.03 0.65 -14.22
C LEU A 82 1.84 -0.24 -14.61
N GLY A 83 0.60 0.24 -14.45
CA GLY A 83 -0.60 -0.55 -14.73
C GLY A 83 -0.87 -1.64 -13.69
N LEU A 84 -0.43 -1.37 -12.45
CA LEU A 84 -0.77 -2.09 -11.23
C LEU A 84 -2.20 -1.75 -10.80
#